data_AF-A0A8J2Y9Q5-F1
#
_entry.id   AF-A0A8J2Y9Q5-F1
#
_cell.length_a   1.000
_cell.length_b   1.000
_cell.length_c   1.000
_cell.angle_alpha   90.00
_cell.angle_beta   90.00
_cell.angle_gamma   90.00
#
_symmetry.space_group_name_H-M   'P 1'
#
loop_
_entity.id
_entity.type
_entity.pdbx_description
1 polymer ?
#
loop_
_entity_poly.entity_id
_entity_poly.type
_entity_poly.pdbx_seq_one_letter_code
_entity_poly.pdbx_strand_id
1 'polypeptide(L)'
;MFGRKKFKYTDLPPGDRIRKLVEEYLQEFLENKGFKLLKSELTFKRNVGDFTQEIYFPKSRHNFGKTNVDFWIILSVNSRTYVEWHKKQYGFEPMNDFVHSWYDKHIDEWKTEFREVHYDLAKFDNVKLMKDIKRNLENIGIPLLEKVSDWEKASDYMVQKEEFAYIAKIFDFYMIANQTDKAIESLSLAEKCYEKYENVPTERFEEIKLRKDYLQQLV
;
A
#
# COMPACT_ATOMS: atom_id res chain seq x y z
N MET A 1 -34.49 12.56 -15.17
CA MET A 1 -33.93 11.62 -16.17
C MET A 1 -32.86 10.77 -15.50
N PHE A 2 -33.13 9.49 -15.27
CA PHE A 2 -32.08 8.56 -14.83
C PHE A 2 -31.15 8.29 -16.03
N GLY A 3 -29.93 8.80 -15.99
CA GLY A 3 -28.95 8.58 -17.05
C GLY A 3 -28.68 7.09 -17.24
N ARG A 4 -28.85 6.58 -18.46
CA ARG A 4 -28.61 5.18 -18.81
C ARG A 4 -27.17 4.81 -18.45
N LYS A 5 -26.97 3.71 -17.71
CA LYS A 5 -25.63 3.19 -17.38
C LYS A 5 -24.82 2.99 -18.67
N LYS A 6 -23.58 3.48 -18.68
CA LYS A 6 -22.65 3.29 -19.78
C LYS A 6 -21.72 2.11 -19.52
N PHE A 7 -21.65 1.19 -20.48
CA PHE A 7 -20.77 0.03 -20.44
C PHE A 7 -19.91 -0.01 -21.70
N LYS A 8 -18.66 0.45 -21.59
CA LYS A 8 -17.66 0.34 -22.67
C LYS A 8 -16.99 -1.04 -22.71
N TYR A 9 -16.57 -1.43 -23.90
CA TYR A 9 -15.75 -2.62 -24.20
C TYR A 9 -16.35 -3.94 -23.69
N THR A 10 -17.68 -4.10 -23.81
CA THR A 10 -18.39 -5.31 -23.37
C THR A 10 -18.16 -6.51 -24.29
N ASP A 11 -17.53 -6.28 -25.43
CA ASP A 11 -17.06 -7.26 -26.41
C ASP A 11 -15.69 -7.87 -26.04
N LEU A 12 -14.90 -7.20 -25.19
CA LEU A 12 -13.59 -7.69 -24.76
C LEU A 12 -13.71 -8.75 -23.64
N PRO A 13 -12.77 -9.70 -23.56
CA PRO A 13 -12.61 -10.56 -22.39
C PRO A 13 -12.44 -9.72 -21.10
N PRO A 14 -12.87 -10.22 -19.92
CA PRO A 14 -12.83 -9.46 -18.67
C PRO A 14 -11.49 -8.80 -18.36
N GLY A 15 -10.39 -9.54 -18.51
CA GLY A 15 -9.05 -9.04 -18.21
C GLY A 15 -8.59 -7.91 -19.15
N ASP A 16 -8.99 -7.97 -20.41
CA ASP A 16 -8.65 -6.97 -21.42
C ASP A 16 -9.55 -5.74 -21.27
N ARG A 17 -10.81 -5.95 -20.90
CA ARG A 17 -11.75 -4.88 -20.56
C ARG A 17 -11.24 -4.04 -19.39
N ILE A 18 -10.79 -4.68 -18.31
CA ILE A 18 -10.20 -3.98 -17.15
C ILE A 18 -8.97 -3.19 -17.59
N ARG A 19 -8.03 -3.84 -18.29
CA ARG A 19 -6.81 -3.19 -18.79
C ARG A 19 -7.14 -1.98 -19.65
N LYS A 20 -8.02 -2.13 -20.65
CA LYS A 20 -8.36 -1.06 -21.59
C LYS A 20 -8.98 0.15 -20.89
N LEU A 21 -9.82 -0.07 -19.89
CA LEU A 21 -10.43 1.01 -19.12
C LEU A 21 -9.43 1.70 -18.19
N VAL A 22 -8.57 0.93 -17.53
CA VAL A 22 -7.48 1.50 -16.72
C VAL A 22 -6.55 2.35 -17.58
N GLU A 23 -6.14 1.85 -18.75
CA GLU A 23 -5.30 2.59 -19.70
C GLU A 23 -5.99 3.87 -20.20
N GLU A 24 -7.23 3.78 -20.69
CA GLU A 24 -7.94 4.95 -21.24
C GLU A 24 -8.20 6.04 -20.20
N TYR A 25 -8.49 5.68 -18.94
CA TYR A 25 -8.95 6.65 -17.95
C TYR A 25 -7.86 7.10 -16.97
N LEU A 26 -6.86 6.26 -16.71
CA LEU A 26 -5.88 6.48 -15.63
C LEU A 26 -4.46 6.66 -16.15
N GLN A 27 -4.08 6.10 -17.31
CA GLN A 27 -2.68 6.07 -17.72
C GLN A 27 -2.07 7.46 -17.85
N GLU A 28 -2.65 8.34 -18.66
CA GLU A 28 -2.13 9.70 -18.84
C GLU A 28 -2.05 10.46 -17.50
N PHE A 29 -3.07 10.31 -16.66
CA PHE A 29 -3.10 10.92 -15.33
C PHE A 29 -1.96 10.44 -14.44
N LEU A 30 -1.72 9.12 -14.39
CA LEU A 30 -0.67 8.52 -13.55
C LEU A 30 0.73 8.78 -14.13
N GLU A 31 0.88 8.78 -15.45
CA GLU A 31 2.13 9.13 -16.13
C GLU A 31 2.52 10.58 -15.87
N ASN A 32 1.57 11.51 -15.86
CA ASN A 32 1.80 12.90 -15.43
C ASN A 32 2.22 13.04 -13.97
N LYS A 33 2.02 12.00 -13.14
CA LYS A 33 2.51 11.91 -11.76
C LYS A 33 3.81 11.11 -11.64
N GLY A 34 4.43 10.75 -12.77
CA GLY A 34 5.71 10.05 -12.82
C GLY A 34 5.61 8.52 -12.75
N PHE A 35 4.40 7.95 -12.70
CA PHE A 35 4.22 6.50 -12.78
C PHE A 35 4.41 5.99 -14.20
N LYS A 36 4.85 4.74 -14.32
CA LYS A 36 4.93 4.00 -15.58
C LYS A 36 4.15 2.70 -15.47
N LEU A 37 3.35 2.41 -16.49
CA LEU A 37 2.64 1.14 -16.59
C LEU A 37 3.61 0.01 -16.96
N LEU A 38 3.57 -1.09 -16.21
CA LEU A 38 4.31 -2.30 -16.55
C LEU A 38 3.69 -3.03 -17.76
N LYS A 39 4.54 -3.65 -18.58
CA LYS A 39 4.09 -4.39 -19.77
C LYS A 39 3.35 -5.68 -19.41
N SER A 40 3.87 -6.43 -18.44
CA SER A 40 3.37 -7.75 -18.06
C SER A 40 2.15 -7.70 -17.13
N GLU A 41 2.02 -6.65 -16.34
CA GLU A 41 1.03 -6.55 -15.27
C GLU A 41 0.24 -5.25 -15.38
N LEU A 42 -0.95 -5.22 -14.79
CA LEU A 42 -1.72 -3.97 -14.71
C LEU A 42 -1.29 -3.23 -13.43
N THR A 43 -0.03 -2.79 -13.45
CA THR A 43 0.64 -2.15 -12.31
C THR A 43 1.33 -0.89 -12.78
N PHE A 44 1.08 0.22 -12.10
CA PHE A 44 1.80 1.48 -12.29
C PHE A 44 2.87 1.60 -11.21
N LYS A 45 4.11 1.91 -11.60
CA LYS A 45 5.24 2.07 -10.65
C LYS A 45 5.97 3.40 -10.85
N ARG A 46 6.42 4.02 -9.76
CA ARG A 46 7.38 5.14 -9.78
C ARG A 46 8.39 4.99 -8.64
N ASN A 47 9.56 5.59 -8.84
CA ASN A 47 10.57 5.70 -7.79
C ASN A 47 10.52 7.11 -7.18
N VAL A 48 10.63 7.20 -5.85
CA VAL A 48 10.68 8.43 -5.07
C VAL A 48 11.77 8.26 -4.02
N GLY A 49 12.96 8.81 -4.26
CA GLY A 49 14.11 8.60 -3.38
C GLY A 49 14.43 7.11 -3.22
N ASP A 50 14.48 6.65 -1.97
CA ASP A 50 14.72 5.25 -1.58
C ASP A 50 13.51 4.32 -1.78
N PHE A 51 12.39 4.86 -2.24
CA PHE A 51 11.11 4.17 -2.26
C PHE A 51 10.65 3.87 -3.70
N THR A 52 9.99 2.73 -3.86
CA THR A 52 9.20 2.39 -5.04
C THR A 52 7.73 2.39 -4.64
N GLN A 53 6.94 3.25 -5.28
CA GLN A 53 5.49 3.30 -5.10
C GLN A 53 4.80 2.53 -6.22
N GLU A 54 3.79 1.74 -5.87
CA GLU A 54 3.04 0.91 -6.81
C GLU A 54 1.53 1.07 -6.65
N ILE A 55 0.83 1.09 -7.77
CA ILE A 55 -0.64 1.02 -7.86
C ILE A 55 -0.95 -0.20 -8.73
N TYR A 56 -1.37 -1.28 -8.08
CA TYR A 56 -1.68 -2.55 -8.73
C TYR A 56 -3.18 -2.77 -8.85
N PHE A 57 -3.63 -3.26 -10.00
CA PHE A 57 -5.02 -3.59 -10.31
C PHE A 57 -5.20 -5.11 -10.48
N PRO A 58 -5.19 -5.88 -9.37
CA PRO A 58 -5.44 -7.32 -9.40
C PRO A 58 -6.83 -7.64 -9.93
N LYS A 59 -6.90 -8.70 -10.73
CA LYS A 59 -8.12 -9.19 -11.36
C LYS A 59 -8.65 -10.40 -10.58
N SER A 60 -9.97 -10.53 -10.46
CA SER A 60 -10.55 -11.74 -9.90
C SER A 60 -10.30 -12.95 -10.82
N ARG A 61 -9.91 -14.08 -10.22
CA ARG A 61 -9.85 -15.39 -10.91
C ARG A 61 -11.23 -15.91 -11.32
N HIS A 62 -12.29 -15.32 -10.77
CA HIS A 62 -13.69 -15.70 -11.01
C HIS A 62 -14.37 -14.81 -12.07
N ASN A 63 -13.61 -13.97 -12.78
CA ASN A 63 -14.12 -13.17 -13.87
C ASN A 63 -14.69 -14.05 -14.98
N PHE A 64 -15.90 -13.75 -15.43
CA PHE A 64 -16.62 -14.59 -16.39
C PHE A 64 -17.40 -13.74 -17.40
N GLY A 65 -17.00 -13.86 -18.66
CA GLY A 65 -17.69 -13.27 -19.81
C GLY A 65 -18.13 -11.84 -19.59
N LYS A 66 -19.44 -11.59 -19.72
CA LYS A 66 -20.07 -10.27 -19.54
C LYS A 66 -20.78 -10.12 -18.19
N THR A 67 -20.80 -11.17 -17.38
CA THR A 67 -21.62 -11.22 -16.15
C THR A 67 -20.85 -10.78 -14.92
N ASN A 68 -19.54 -11.03 -14.88
CA ASN A 68 -18.69 -10.59 -13.80
C ASN A 68 -17.32 -10.13 -14.34
N VAL A 69 -16.98 -8.87 -14.09
CA VAL A 69 -15.68 -8.28 -14.43
C VAL A 69 -15.14 -7.51 -13.22
N ASP A 70 -14.65 -8.28 -12.26
CA ASP A 70 -14.15 -7.87 -10.95
C ASP A 70 -12.65 -7.55 -10.93
N PHE A 71 -12.31 -6.48 -10.22
CA PHE A 71 -10.95 -6.12 -9.82
C PHE A 71 -10.96 -5.31 -8.53
N TRP A 72 -9.79 -5.11 -7.94
CA TRP A 72 -9.59 -4.17 -6.84
C TRP A 72 -8.28 -3.41 -7.04
N ILE A 73 -7.94 -2.53 -6.10
CA ILE A 73 -6.72 -1.73 -6.18
C ILE A 73 -5.89 -1.98 -4.93
N ILE A 74 -4.60 -2.22 -5.13
CA ILE A 74 -3.62 -2.30 -4.06
C ILE A 74 -2.62 -1.16 -4.26
N LEU A 75 -2.45 -0.35 -3.22
CA LEU A 75 -1.43 0.69 -3.14
C LEU A 75 -0.30 0.15 -2.28
N SER A 76 0.95 0.22 -2.73
CA SER A 76 2.09 -0.23 -1.92
C SER A 76 3.31 0.67 -2.06
N VAL A 77 4.12 0.69 -1.02
CA VAL A 77 5.45 1.30 -0.99
C VAL A 77 6.44 0.23 -0.57
N ASN A 78 7.52 0.09 -1.33
CA ASN A 78 8.62 -0.83 -1.09
C ASN A 78 9.95 -0.07 -1.08
N SER A 79 10.99 -0.62 -0.47
CA SER A 79 12.34 -0.07 -0.48
C SER A 79 13.41 -1.15 -0.39
N ARG A 80 14.24 -1.23 -1.44
CA ARG A 80 15.45 -2.04 -1.43
C ARG A 80 16.52 -1.46 -0.50
N THR A 81 16.54 -0.13 -0.34
CA THR A 81 17.43 0.54 0.61
C THR A 81 17.22 0.02 2.04
N TYR A 82 15.96 -0.23 2.44
CA TYR A 82 15.70 -0.86 3.74
C TYR A 82 16.27 -2.27 3.84
N VAL A 83 16.08 -3.11 2.81
CA VAL A 83 16.62 -4.49 2.81
C VAL A 83 18.14 -4.48 2.98
N GLU A 84 18.82 -3.61 2.23
CA GLU A 84 20.27 -3.45 2.30
C GLU A 84 20.73 -2.94 3.67
N TRP A 85 20.04 -1.93 4.21
CA TRP A 85 20.32 -1.39 5.54
C TRP A 85 20.13 -2.47 6.62
N HIS A 86 18.99 -3.17 6.61
CA HIS A 86 18.66 -4.17 7.61
C HIS A 86 19.66 -5.34 7.60
N LYS A 87 20.03 -5.82 6.41
CA LYS A 87 21.07 -6.85 6.25
C LYS A 87 22.42 -6.39 6.77
N LYS A 88 22.78 -5.14 6.54
CA LYS A 88 24.04 -4.57 7.05
C LYS A 88 24.05 -4.47 8.58
N GLN A 89 22.92 -4.07 9.20
CA GLN A 89 22.86 -3.90 10.66
C GLN A 89 22.76 -5.23 11.40
N TYR A 90 21.91 -6.13 10.93
CA TYR A 90 21.55 -7.34 11.68
C TYR A 90 22.15 -8.64 11.12
N GLY A 91 22.79 -8.58 9.94
CA GLY A 91 23.40 -9.75 9.31
C GLY A 91 22.41 -10.68 8.58
N PHE A 92 21.13 -10.32 8.53
CA PHE A 92 20.09 -11.07 7.81
C PHE A 92 19.10 -10.15 7.10
N GLU A 93 18.44 -10.68 6.06
CA GLU A 93 17.43 -9.93 5.30
C GLU A 93 16.10 -9.88 6.05
N PRO A 94 15.37 -8.75 6.00
CA PRO A 94 14.01 -8.70 6.53
C PRO A 94 13.10 -9.61 5.70
N MET A 95 11.92 -9.93 6.23
CA MET A 95 10.96 -10.81 5.56
C MET A 95 10.54 -10.33 4.15
N ASN A 96 10.56 -9.02 3.91
CA ASN A 96 10.25 -8.40 2.62
C ASN A 96 10.82 -6.98 2.53
N ASP A 97 10.83 -6.41 1.32
CA ASP A 97 11.22 -5.03 1.03
C ASP A 97 10.08 -4.02 1.23
N PHE A 98 8.96 -4.47 1.78
CA PHE A 98 7.75 -3.66 1.88
C PHE A 98 7.84 -2.64 3.02
N VAL A 99 7.41 -1.41 2.74
CA VAL A 99 7.24 -0.37 3.75
C VAL A 99 5.80 -0.39 4.25
N HIS A 100 4.82 -0.26 3.35
CA HIS A 100 3.38 -0.35 3.68
C HIS A 100 2.52 -0.66 2.45
N SER A 101 1.29 -1.16 2.64
CA SER A 101 0.27 -1.28 1.58
C SER A 101 -1.14 -1.27 2.11
N TRP A 102 -2.03 -0.91 1.20
CA TRP A 102 -3.45 -0.83 1.42
C TRP A 102 -4.19 -1.50 0.28
N TYR A 103 -5.21 -2.28 0.65
CA TYR A 103 -6.31 -2.55 -0.26
C TYR A 103 -7.24 -1.34 -0.23
N ASP A 104 -7.72 -0.91 -1.38
CA ASP A 104 -8.67 0.19 -1.54
C ASP A 104 -9.90 0.10 -0.63
N LYS A 105 -10.36 -1.11 -0.28
CA LYS A 105 -11.47 -1.33 0.65
C LYS A 105 -11.14 -1.12 2.13
N HIS A 106 -9.86 -1.02 2.46
CA HIS A 106 -9.34 -0.84 3.83
C HIS A 106 -8.82 0.58 4.08
N ILE A 107 -9.04 1.50 3.13
CA ILE A 107 -8.74 2.93 3.28
C ILE A 107 -10.06 3.63 3.63
N ASP A 108 -10.20 4.13 4.86
CA ASP A 108 -11.46 4.69 5.38
C ASP A 108 -11.98 5.87 4.56
N GLU A 109 -11.08 6.70 4.05
CA GLU A 109 -11.40 7.85 3.22
C GLU A 109 -11.79 7.44 1.79
N TRP A 110 -11.43 6.23 1.35
CA TRP A 110 -11.72 5.71 0.00
C TRP A 110 -13.17 5.23 -0.11
N LYS A 111 -14.08 6.20 -0.12
CA LYS A 111 -15.51 5.98 -0.26
C LYS A 111 -15.89 5.94 -1.74
N THR A 112 -16.70 4.95 -2.09
CA THR A 112 -17.21 4.77 -3.45
C THR A 112 -18.55 4.04 -3.42
N GLU A 113 -19.47 4.41 -4.31
CA GLU A 113 -20.72 3.69 -4.54
C GLU A 113 -20.56 2.55 -5.57
N PHE A 114 -19.39 2.46 -6.22
CA PHE A 114 -19.13 1.55 -7.34
C PHE A 114 -18.46 0.24 -6.92
N ARG A 115 -18.50 -0.09 -5.63
CA ARG A 115 -17.90 -1.28 -5.03
C ARG A 115 -18.83 -1.82 -3.95
N GLU A 116 -19.08 -3.13 -4.00
CA GLU A 116 -19.65 -3.86 -2.85
C GLU A 116 -18.51 -4.54 -2.08
N VAL A 117 -17.89 -5.53 -2.71
CA VAL A 117 -16.67 -6.18 -2.23
C VAL A 117 -15.49 -5.80 -3.13
N HIS A 118 -15.70 -5.88 -4.44
CA HIS A 118 -14.76 -5.51 -5.50
C HIS A 118 -15.44 -4.55 -6.49
N TYR A 119 -14.65 -3.90 -7.33
CA TYR A 119 -15.16 -3.13 -8.46
C TYR A 119 -15.61 -4.08 -9.56
N ASP A 120 -16.86 -3.94 -10.02
CA ASP A 120 -17.41 -4.76 -11.10
C ASP A 120 -17.83 -3.91 -12.31
N LEU A 121 -17.11 -4.05 -13.41
CA LEU A 121 -17.36 -3.32 -14.65
C LEU A 121 -18.60 -3.82 -15.41
N ALA A 122 -19.15 -4.98 -15.08
CA ALA A 122 -20.41 -5.50 -15.63
C ALA A 122 -21.64 -4.98 -14.89
N LYS A 123 -21.51 -4.65 -13.59
CA LYS A 123 -22.62 -4.21 -12.73
C LYS A 123 -22.82 -2.70 -12.71
N PHE A 124 -21.73 -1.94 -12.67
CA PHE A 124 -21.75 -0.49 -12.53
C PHE A 124 -21.49 0.23 -13.86
N ASP A 125 -21.93 1.50 -13.95
CA ASP A 125 -21.53 2.36 -15.07
C ASP A 125 -20.00 2.48 -15.08
N ASN A 126 -19.37 1.82 -16.05
CA ASN A 126 -17.92 1.66 -16.01
C ASN A 126 -17.17 2.94 -16.35
N VAL A 127 -17.83 3.94 -16.95
CA VAL A 127 -17.22 5.25 -17.16
C VAL A 127 -17.24 6.07 -15.87
N LYS A 128 -18.35 6.04 -15.12
CA LYS A 128 -18.43 6.71 -13.81
C LYS A 128 -17.49 6.07 -12.80
N LEU A 129 -17.46 4.74 -12.75
CA LEU A 129 -16.55 3.97 -11.89
C LEU A 129 -15.09 4.37 -12.14
N MET A 130 -14.63 4.41 -13.39
CA MET A 130 -13.24 4.78 -13.68
C MET A 130 -12.90 6.23 -13.31
N LYS A 131 -13.86 7.16 -13.47
CA LYS A 131 -13.68 8.55 -13.02
C LYS A 131 -13.61 8.66 -11.49
N ASP A 132 -14.41 7.86 -10.79
CA ASP A 132 -14.40 7.78 -9.32
C ASP A 132 -13.07 7.24 -8.80
N ILE A 133 -12.56 6.16 -9.43
CA ILE A 133 -11.22 5.64 -9.14
C ILE A 133 -10.15 6.71 -9.37
N LYS A 134 -10.19 7.42 -10.49
CA LYS A 134 -9.25 8.51 -10.77
C LYS A 134 -9.28 9.56 -9.65
N ARG A 135 -10.47 10.00 -9.25
CA ARG A 135 -10.65 10.98 -8.16
C ARG A 135 -10.07 10.47 -6.84
N ASN A 136 -10.33 9.21 -6.48
CA ASN A 136 -9.83 8.64 -5.23
C ASN A 136 -8.30 8.44 -5.27
N LEU A 137 -7.73 8.03 -6.41
CA LEU A 137 -6.27 7.99 -6.58
C LEU A 137 -5.65 9.38 -6.41
N GLU A 138 -6.25 10.41 -7.02
CA GLU A 138 -5.74 11.77 -6.96
C GLU A 138 -5.77 12.38 -5.56
N ASN A 139 -6.88 12.19 -4.84
CA ASN A 139 -7.11 12.89 -3.57
C ASN A 139 -6.73 12.07 -2.34
N ILE A 140 -6.55 10.75 -2.48
CA ILE A 140 -6.32 9.84 -1.36
C ILE A 140 -5.13 8.94 -1.64
N GLY A 141 -5.18 8.15 -2.72
CA GLY A 141 -4.19 7.10 -2.97
C GLY A 141 -2.76 7.62 -3.13
N ILE A 142 -2.56 8.59 -4.02
CA ILE A 142 -1.24 9.19 -4.27
C ILE A 142 -0.74 9.95 -3.04
N PRO A 143 -1.53 10.83 -2.38
CA PRO A 143 -1.13 11.45 -1.12
C PRO A 143 -0.74 10.46 -0.03
N LEU A 144 -1.43 9.33 0.08
CA LEU A 144 -1.09 8.27 1.04
C LEU A 144 0.26 7.63 0.71
N LEU A 145 0.50 7.27 -0.55
CA LEU A 145 1.80 6.76 -1.02
C LEU A 145 2.93 7.76 -0.75
N GLU A 146 2.69 9.05 -0.98
CA GLU A 146 3.65 10.13 -0.70
C GLU A 146 3.94 10.28 0.79
N LYS A 147 2.91 10.19 1.64
CA LYS A 147 3.07 10.29 3.11
C LYS A 147 4.03 9.23 3.66
N VAL A 148 4.00 8.01 3.13
CA VAL A 148 4.82 6.89 3.62
C VAL A 148 6.10 6.64 2.81
N SER A 149 6.41 7.50 1.84
CA SER A 149 7.68 7.45 1.09
C SER A 149 8.72 8.37 1.70
N ASP A 150 8.82 8.30 3.03
CA ASP A 150 9.68 9.08 3.90
C ASP A 150 9.81 8.28 5.20
N TRP A 151 11.04 8.00 5.63
CA TRP A 151 11.29 7.04 6.70
C TRP A 151 10.63 7.43 8.02
N GLU A 152 10.78 8.69 8.43
CA GLU A 152 10.19 9.20 9.66
C GLU A 152 8.65 9.23 9.56
N LYS A 153 8.11 9.76 8.45
CA LYS A 153 6.64 9.85 8.28
C LYS A 153 5.97 8.50 8.13
N ALA A 154 6.65 7.51 7.55
CA ALA A 154 6.16 6.13 7.49
C ALA A 154 6.03 5.55 8.91
N SER A 155 7.05 5.72 9.75
CA SER A 155 6.98 5.30 11.16
C SER A 155 5.92 6.07 11.94
N ASP A 156 5.87 7.40 11.81
CA ASP A 156 4.84 8.23 12.46
C ASP A 156 3.43 7.77 12.06
N TYR A 157 3.22 7.44 10.78
CA TYR A 157 1.96 6.90 10.28
C TYR A 157 1.60 5.55 10.94
N MET A 158 2.54 4.61 11.03
CA MET A 158 2.32 3.29 11.63
C MET A 158 2.08 3.38 13.14
N VAL A 159 2.82 4.24 13.85
CA VAL A 159 2.60 4.52 15.28
C VAL A 159 1.21 5.13 15.50
N GLN A 160 0.82 6.11 14.68
CA GLN A 160 -0.51 6.74 14.76
C GLN A 160 -1.64 5.73 14.55
N LYS A 161 -1.43 4.72 13.72
CA LYS A 161 -2.40 3.64 13.45
C LYS A 161 -2.28 2.46 14.45
N GLU A 162 -1.42 2.58 15.46
CA GLU A 162 -1.12 1.53 16.45
C GLU A 162 -0.71 0.19 15.81
N GLU A 163 -0.03 0.23 14.66
CA GLU A 163 0.38 -0.96 13.92
C GLU A 163 1.66 -1.60 14.50
N PHE A 164 1.70 -1.79 15.81
CA PHE A 164 2.89 -2.31 16.52
C PHE A 164 3.26 -3.74 16.11
N ALA A 165 2.40 -4.47 15.39
CA ALA A 165 2.78 -5.66 14.66
C ALA A 165 3.93 -5.44 13.65
N TYR A 166 4.25 -4.19 13.30
CA TYR A 166 5.42 -3.80 12.50
C TYR A 166 6.51 -3.10 13.32
N ILE A 167 6.57 -3.30 14.65
CA ILE A 167 7.52 -2.58 15.52
C ILE A 167 8.97 -2.64 15.05
N ALA A 168 9.39 -3.79 14.51
CA ALA A 168 10.71 -3.94 13.89
C ALA A 168 10.97 -2.84 12.84
N LYS A 169 10.06 -2.68 11.88
CA LYS A 169 10.14 -1.66 10.83
C LYS A 169 10.00 -0.25 11.38
N ILE A 170 9.05 -0.01 12.29
CA ILE A 170 8.83 1.31 12.89
C ILE A 170 10.12 1.83 13.52
N PHE A 171 10.76 0.99 14.34
CA PHE A 171 12.04 1.31 14.97
C PHE A 171 13.14 1.53 13.92
N ASP A 172 13.33 0.57 13.01
CA ASP A 172 14.38 0.60 12.01
C ASP A 172 14.29 1.85 11.12
N PHE A 173 13.07 2.22 10.70
CA PHE A 173 12.84 3.40 9.87
C PHE A 173 13.12 4.70 10.63
N TYR A 174 12.80 4.79 11.93
CA TYR A 174 13.25 5.92 12.74
C TYR A 174 14.79 5.96 12.85
N MET A 175 15.46 4.82 13.02
CA MET A 175 16.92 4.77 13.03
C MET A 175 17.53 5.21 11.69
N ILE A 176 16.96 4.79 10.56
CA ILE A 176 17.38 5.25 9.22
C ILE A 176 17.18 6.76 9.07
N ALA A 177 16.10 7.29 9.62
CA ALA A 177 15.81 8.73 9.64
C ALA A 177 16.67 9.53 10.65
N ASN A 178 17.55 8.89 11.42
CA ASN A 178 18.30 9.47 12.53
C ASN A 178 17.40 10.05 13.65
N GLN A 179 16.23 9.46 13.85
CA GLN A 179 15.25 9.83 14.89
C GLN A 179 15.35 8.88 16.10
N THR A 180 16.54 8.80 16.71
CA THR A 180 16.83 7.82 17.78
C THR A 180 15.85 7.90 18.95
N ASP A 181 15.47 9.11 19.38
CA ASP A 181 14.54 9.29 20.49
C ASP A 181 13.15 8.71 20.18
N LYS A 182 12.64 8.96 18.97
CA LYS A 182 11.38 8.37 18.50
C LYS A 182 11.48 6.85 18.35
N ALA A 183 12.64 6.34 17.93
CA ALA A 183 12.88 4.90 17.87
C ALA A 183 12.74 4.27 19.26
N ILE A 184 13.40 4.83 20.28
CA ILE A 184 13.31 4.36 21.67
C ILE A 184 11.87 4.46 22.20
N GLU A 185 11.20 5.58 21.94
CA GLU A 185 9.80 5.78 22.35
C GLU A 185 8.89 4.72 21.74
N SER A 186 9.07 4.40 20.45
CA SER A 186 8.24 3.41 19.75
C SER A 186 8.33 2.02 20.37
N LEU A 187 9.52 1.60 20.85
CA LEU A 187 9.68 0.33 21.57
C LEU A 187 8.87 0.34 22.87
N SER A 188 8.94 1.44 23.63
CA SER A 188 8.20 1.59 24.88
C SER A 188 6.68 1.60 24.67
N LEU A 189 6.21 2.23 23.58
CA LEU A 189 4.80 2.22 23.20
C LEU A 189 4.34 0.82 22.79
N ALA A 190 5.16 0.08 22.05
CA ALA A 190 4.86 -1.30 21.67
C ALA A 190 4.76 -2.22 22.89
N GLU A 191 5.68 -2.12 23.85
CA GLU A 191 5.62 -2.90 25.10
C GLU A 191 4.31 -2.64 25.86
N LYS A 192 3.96 -1.37 26.08
CA LYS A 192 2.68 -0.98 26.71
C LYS A 192 1.47 -1.44 25.92
N CYS A 193 1.55 -1.50 24.59
CA CYS A 193 0.49 -2.02 23.75
C CYS A 193 0.34 -3.53 23.98
N TYR A 194 1.45 -4.27 23.95
CA TYR A 194 1.46 -5.73 24.10
C TYR A 194 0.97 -6.21 25.46
N GLU A 195 1.24 -5.47 26.54
CA GLU A 195 0.71 -5.76 27.88
C GLU A 195 -0.83 -5.77 27.94
N LYS A 196 -1.52 -5.13 26.99
CA LYS A 196 -2.99 -5.13 26.92
C LYS A 196 -3.57 -6.40 26.30
N TYR A 197 -2.74 -7.26 25.70
CA TYR A 197 -3.19 -8.43 24.96
C TYR A 197 -2.60 -9.71 25.57
N GLU A 198 -3.45 -10.71 25.80
CA GLU A 198 -3.04 -11.96 26.45
C GLU A 198 -2.19 -12.88 25.53
N ASN A 199 -2.31 -12.75 24.21
CA ASN A 199 -1.74 -13.69 23.24
C ASN A 199 -0.85 -13.00 22.20
N VAL A 200 0.11 -12.18 22.65
CA VAL A 200 1.11 -11.58 21.77
C VAL A 200 2.17 -12.63 21.41
N PRO A 201 2.47 -12.86 20.11
CA PRO A 201 3.51 -13.81 19.71
C PRO A 201 4.88 -13.46 20.31
N THR A 202 5.61 -14.46 20.79
CA THR A 202 6.91 -14.29 21.47
C THR A 202 7.92 -13.55 20.58
N GLU A 203 7.87 -13.79 19.27
CA GLU A 203 8.71 -13.14 18.27
C GLU A 203 8.63 -11.61 18.36
N ARG A 204 7.49 -11.04 18.80
CA ARG A 204 7.34 -9.59 18.95
C ARG A 204 8.23 -9.01 20.05
N PHE A 205 8.41 -9.75 21.14
CA PHE A 205 9.31 -9.34 22.23
C PHE A 205 10.78 -9.59 21.85
N GLU A 206 11.06 -10.62 21.06
CA GLU A 206 12.40 -10.86 20.51
C GLU A 206 12.85 -9.73 19.57
N GLU A 207 11.96 -9.23 18.71
CA GLU A 207 12.23 -8.08 17.84
C GLU A 207 12.55 -6.82 18.66
N ILE A 208 11.84 -6.58 19.76
CA ILE A 208 12.11 -5.45 20.67
C ILE A 208 13.46 -5.63 21.35
N LYS A 209 13.74 -6.83 21.88
CA LYS A 209 15.01 -7.14 22.53
C LYS A 209 16.20 -6.92 21.60
N LEU A 210 16.13 -7.45 20.37
CA LEU A 210 17.17 -7.27 19.35
C LEU A 210 17.52 -5.78 19.13
N ARG A 211 16.50 -4.91 19.16
CA ARG A 211 16.66 -3.47 18.92
C ARG A 211 17.15 -2.70 20.14
N LYS A 212 16.78 -3.13 21.35
CA LYS A 212 17.39 -2.65 22.59
C LYS A 212 18.88 -3.02 22.65
N ASP A 213 19.24 -4.24 22.25
CA ASP A 213 20.64 -4.70 22.19
C ASP A 213 21.44 -3.89 21.16
N TYR A 214 20.84 -3.57 20.01
CA TYR A 214 21.44 -2.67 19.01
C TYR A 214 21.71 -1.26 19.58
N LEU A 215 20.76 -0.67 20.31
CA LEU A 215 20.95 0.66 20.92
C LEU A 215 22.12 0.69 21.91
N GLN A 216 22.35 -0.40 22.66
CA GLN A 216 23.48 -0.50 23.59
C GLN A 216 24.84 -0.49 22.88
N GLN A 217 24.91 -0.87 21.61
CA GLN A 217 26.13 -0.86 20.81
C GLN A 217 26.45 0.53 20.22
N LEU A 218 25.50 1.46 20.27
CA LEU A 218 25.68 2.83 19.77
C LEU A 218 26.27 3.79 20.82
N VAL A 219 26.33 3.35 22.08
CA VAL A 219 26.87 4.10 23.24
C VAL A 219 28.33 3.69 23.49
#